data_AF-A0A254QP07-F1
#
_entry.id   AF-A0A254QP07-F1
#
_cell.length_a   1.000
_cell.length_b   1.000
_cell.length_c   1.000
_cell.angle_alpha   90.00
_cell.angle_beta   90.00
_cell.angle_gamma   90.00
#
_symmetry.space_group_name_H-M   'P 1'
#
loop_
_entity.id
_entity.type
_entity.pdbx_description
1 polymer ?
#
loop_
_entity_poly.entity_id
_entity_poly.type
_entity_poly.pdbx_seq_one_letter_code
_entity_poly.pdbx_strand_id
1 'polypeptide(L)'
;MAKEWDDFQKNFKKIQQSTKSLKPSEGEKLKKQLIADLNKAWDEETLVRKAIKKAQQNGAKADKLSSLLKDPDFSNAYKSWVKATTAHKDQVKSLKSYSDAAKKHYDDLNKQYGEVAKNVKQSKEPEAAKKNIKATMKDAQDHMKMLEQINAIYGTLKMPELFYASKEEKTMEVIIKKESGKGAPAALPKILEDAGRKKGEKNAKALHKSAMNAFEEAIKDSKINVEFARTDMDKGEAMLVSLSKLNDDFQSAQKKQLKEIDKSPNKKDIEDTIKSINAFKLEVEKIKKKATAAVKAAEKS
;
A
#
# COMPACT_ATOMS: atom_id res chain seq x y z
N MET A 1 57.71 -2.92 -34.30
CA MET A 1 56.86 -4.11 -34.48
C MET A 1 57.16 -5.23 -33.49
N ALA A 2 58.29 -5.97 -33.57
CA ALA A 2 58.50 -7.16 -32.73
C ALA A 2 58.29 -6.93 -31.22
N LYS A 3 58.88 -5.86 -30.65
CA LYS A 3 58.73 -5.53 -29.22
C LYS A 3 57.30 -5.13 -28.83
N GLU A 4 56.66 -4.25 -29.60
CA GLU A 4 55.29 -3.78 -29.34
C GLU A 4 54.27 -4.91 -29.49
N TRP A 5 54.51 -5.82 -30.43
CA TRP A 5 53.70 -7.01 -30.66
C TRP A 5 53.82 -8.00 -29.49
N ASP A 6 55.04 -8.28 -29.03
CA ASP A 6 55.28 -9.17 -27.89
C ASP A 6 54.67 -8.59 -26.60
N ASP A 7 54.78 -7.27 -26.40
CA ASP A 7 54.20 -6.57 -25.25
C ASP A 7 52.67 -6.63 -25.29
N PHE A 8 52.05 -6.44 -26.47
CA PHE A 8 50.62 -6.61 -26.67
C PHE A 8 50.16 -8.04 -26.39
N GLN A 9 50.84 -9.06 -26.93
CA GLN A 9 50.48 -10.46 -26.67
C GLN A 9 50.57 -10.82 -25.19
N LYS A 10 51.62 -10.36 -24.50
CA LYS A 10 51.77 -10.55 -23.04
C LYS A 10 50.66 -9.87 -22.28
N ASN A 11 50.33 -8.62 -22.61
CA ASN A 11 49.28 -7.90 -21.91
C ASN A 11 47.88 -8.44 -22.20
N PHE A 12 47.60 -8.81 -23.45
CA PHE A 12 46.33 -9.43 -23.82
C PHE A 12 46.11 -10.73 -23.02
N LYS A 13 47.13 -11.60 -22.90
CA LYS A 13 47.05 -12.80 -22.04
C LYS A 13 46.77 -12.46 -20.57
N LYS A 14 47.41 -11.41 -20.03
CA LYS A 14 47.16 -10.94 -18.65
C LYS A 14 45.71 -10.47 -18.47
N ILE A 15 45.19 -9.68 -19.42
CA ILE A 15 43.81 -9.20 -19.41
C ILE A 15 42.83 -10.38 -19.52
N GLN A 16 43.06 -11.34 -20.43
CA GLN A 16 42.23 -12.54 -20.54
C GLN A 16 42.18 -13.32 -19.23
N GLN A 17 43.32 -13.43 -18.53
CA GLN A 17 43.38 -14.09 -17.23
C GLN A 17 42.64 -13.31 -16.13
N SER A 18 42.83 -11.99 -16.05
CA SER A 18 42.18 -11.14 -15.04
C SER A 18 40.68 -10.98 -15.26
N THR A 19 40.20 -11.16 -16.49
CA THR A 19 38.79 -11.03 -16.87
C THR A 19 38.09 -12.38 -17.02
N LYS A 20 38.72 -13.50 -16.64
CA LYS A 20 38.12 -14.84 -16.74
C LYS A 20 36.81 -15.00 -15.96
N SER A 21 36.65 -14.25 -14.87
CA SER A 21 35.40 -14.16 -14.07
C SER A 21 34.39 -13.15 -14.61
N LEU A 22 34.80 -12.29 -15.55
CA LEU A 22 33.92 -11.34 -16.21
C LEU A 22 33.21 -12.03 -17.38
N LYS A 23 31.92 -12.31 -17.20
CA LYS A 23 31.05 -12.91 -18.22
C LYS A 23 29.74 -12.13 -18.29
N PRO A 24 29.19 -11.91 -19.50
CA PRO A 24 27.87 -11.28 -19.64
C PRO A 24 26.79 -11.98 -18.81
N SER A 25 26.83 -13.31 -18.73
CA SER A 25 25.87 -14.10 -17.96
C SER A 25 25.89 -13.81 -16.45
N GLU A 26 27.04 -13.48 -15.87
CA GLU A 26 27.15 -13.14 -14.45
C GLU A 26 26.66 -11.70 -14.19
N GLY A 27 26.95 -10.77 -15.10
CA GLY A 27 26.36 -9.43 -15.05
C GLY A 27 24.83 -9.46 -15.13
N GLU A 28 24.26 -10.31 -16.00
CA GLU A 28 22.81 -10.51 -16.08
C GLU A 28 22.23 -11.18 -14.83
N LYS A 29 22.97 -12.08 -14.16
CA LYS A 29 22.57 -12.63 -12.86
C LYS A 29 22.52 -11.55 -11.78
N LEU A 30 23.53 -10.69 -11.70
CA LEU A 30 23.55 -9.54 -10.78
C LEU A 30 22.36 -8.62 -11.04
N LYS A 31 22.07 -8.30 -12.30
CA LYS A 31 20.90 -7.52 -12.69
C LYS A 31 19.58 -8.18 -12.27
N LYS A 32 19.42 -9.48 -12.48
CA LYS A 32 18.22 -10.21 -12.04
C LYS A 32 18.06 -10.18 -10.51
N GLN A 33 19.14 -10.36 -9.77
CA GLN A 33 19.13 -10.29 -8.30
C GLN A 33 18.76 -8.88 -7.82
N LEU A 34 19.33 -7.84 -8.43
CA LEU A 34 19.00 -6.45 -8.17
C LEU A 34 17.49 -6.17 -8.32
N ILE A 35 16.87 -6.69 -9.39
CA ILE A 35 15.42 -6.55 -9.64
C ILE A 35 14.61 -7.33 -8.60
N ALA A 36 15.05 -8.54 -8.24
CA ALA A 36 14.40 -9.33 -7.19
C ALA A 36 14.41 -8.60 -5.84
N ASP A 37 15.54 -8.00 -5.47
CA ASP A 37 15.68 -7.23 -4.23
C ASP A 37 14.85 -5.94 -4.26
N LEU A 38 14.72 -5.29 -5.43
CA LEU A 38 13.81 -4.15 -5.61
C LEU A 38 12.34 -4.54 -5.37
N ASN A 39 11.90 -5.64 -6.00
CA ASN A 39 10.53 -6.13 -5.81
C ASN A 39 10.26 -6.47 -4.34
N LYS A 40 11.22 -7.12 -3.68
CA LYS A 40 11.14 -7.37 -2.24
C LYS A 40 11.02 -6.07 -1.43
N ALA A 41 11.78 -5.04 -1.78
CA ALA A 41 11.65 -3.75 -1.11
C ALA A 41 10.26 -3.11 -1.33
N TRP A 42 9.64 -3.28 -2.50
CA TRP A 42 8.25 -2.85 -2.74
C TRP A 42 7.20 -3.65 -1.95
N ASP A 43 7.41 -4.96 -1.80
CA ASP A 43 6.55 -5.81 -0.97
C ASP A 43 6.62 -5.38 0.51
N GLU A 44 7.83 -5.15 1.03
CA GLU A 44 8.05 -4.64 2.38
C GLU A 44 7.50 -3.21 2.54
N GLU A 45 7.59 -2.36 1.51
CA GLU A 45 6.97 -1.03 1.51
C GLU A 45 5.44 -1.12 1.69
N THR A 46 4.82 -2.13 1.06
CA THR A 46 3.39 -2.40 1.24
C THR A 46 3.06 -2.78 2.68
N LEU A 47 3.94 -3.54 3.35
CA LEU A 47 3.79 -3.86 4.77
C LEU A 47 3.97 -2.62 5.65
N VAL A 48 4.94 -1.76 5.37
CA VAL A 48 5.10 -0.45 6.05
C VAL A 48 3.80 0.36 5.93
N ARG A 49 3.24 0.50 4.72
CA ARG A 49 1.97 1.24 4.51
C ARG A 49 0.82 0.68 5.34
N LYS A 50 0.70 -0.64 5.44
CA LYS A 50 -0.29 -1.32 6.29
C LYS A 50 -0.03 -1.04 7.77
N ALA A 51 1.24 -1.10 8.20
CA ALA A 51 1.62 -0.86 9.59
C ALA A 51 1.40 0.60 10.02
N ILE A 52 1.56 1.59 9.13
CA ILE A 52 1.19 2.99 9.41
C ILE A 52 -0.30 3.10 9.76
N LYS A 53 -1.18 2.45 8.98
CA LYS A 53 -2.63 2.45 9.25
C LYS A 53 -2.97 1.77 10.57
N LYS A 54 -2.27 0.68 10.91
CA LYS A 54 -2.47 -0.01 12.19
C LYS A 54 -1.99 0.83 13.37
N ALA A 55 -0.81 1.45 13.26
CA ALA A 55 -0.28 2.37 14.26
C ALA A 55 -1.24 3.57 14.47
N GLN A 56 -1.88 4.09 13.42
CA GLN A 56 -2.93 5.10 13.53
C GLN A 56 -4.13 4.61 14.36
N GLN A 57 -4.62 3.38 14.09
CA GLN A 57 -5.70 2.77 14.87
C GLN A 57 -5.33 2.59 16.34
N ASN A 58 -4.05 2.38 16.64
CA ASN A 58 -3.50 2.28 17.99
C ASN A 58 -3.20 3.65 18.64
N GLY A 59 -3.51 4.77 17.98
CA GLY A 59 -3.36 6.13 18.52
C GLY A 59 -2.01 6.81 18.26
N ALA A 60 -1.15 6.26 17.39
CA ALA A 60 0.11 6.90 17.00
C ALA A 60 -0.13 8.15 16.14
N LYS A 61 0.66 9.20 16.36
CA LYS A 61 0.67 10.39 15.50
C LYS A 61 1.38 10.06 14.19
N ALA A 62 0.59 9.82 13.14
CA ALA A 62 1.11 9.32 11.86
C ALA A 62 1.78 10.37 10.97
N ASP A 63 1.97 11.60 11.44
CA ASP A 63 2.69 12.66 10.74
C ASP A 63 4.20 12.62 10.99
N LYS A 64 4.68 11.83 11.96
CA LYS A 64 6.11 11.76 12.34
C LYS A 64 6.61 10.33 12.43
N LEU A 65 7.72 10.04 11.73
CA LEU A 65 8.42 8.76 11.79
C LEU A 65 8.76 8.35 13.23
N SER A 66 9.25 9.28 14.04
CA SER A 66 9.60 9.03 15.45
C SER A 66 8.42 8.61 16.33
N SER A 67 7.20 9.02 15.99
CA SER A 67 5.99 8.56 16.69
C SER A 67 5.58 7.17 16.23
N LEU A 68 5.69 6.89 14.93
CA LEU A 68 5.36 5.59 14.35
C LEU A 68 6.34 4.50 14.82
N LEU A 69 7.63 4.83 14.98
CA LEU A 69 8.65 3.90 15.47
C LEU A 69 8.41 3.38 16.91
N LYS A 70 7.50 4.02 17.67
CA LYS A 70 7.07 3.53 18.99
C LYS A 70 6.07 2.38 18.90
N ASP A 71 5.38 2.24 17.76
CA ASP A 71 4.51 1.10 17.50
C ASP A 71 5.37 -0.11 17.05
N PRO A 72 5.31 -1.25 17.75
CA PRO A 72 6.17 -2.40 17.45
C PRO A 72 5.96 -2.97 16.04
N ASP A 73 4.72 -2.98 15.53
CA ASP A 73 4.42 -3.53 14.20
C ASP A 73 4.98 -2.63 13.11
N PHE A 74 4.85 -1.30 13.26
CA PHE A 74 5.50 -0.35 12.37
C PHE A 74 7.03 -0.44 12.45
N SER A 75 7.60 -0.49 13.65
CA SER A 75 9.06 -0.57 13.84
C SER A 75 9.64 -1.81 13.15
N ASN A 76 8.97 -2.95 13.27
CA ASN A 76 9.38 -4.18 12.61
C ASN A 76 9.25 -4.09 11.08
N ALA A 77 8.12 -3.61 10.57
CA ALA A 77 7.92 -3.42 9.13
C ALA A 77 8.95 -2.45 8.53
N TYR A 78 9.23 -1.34 9.24
CA TYR A 78 10.24 -0.36 8.84
C TYR A 78 11.63 -1.00 8.77
N LYS A 79 12.05 -1.77 9.78
CA LYS A 79 13.35 -2.48 9.77
C LYS A 79 13.46 -3.47 8.62
N SER A 80 12.40 -4.23 8.33
CA SER A 80 12.39 -5.17 7.19
C SER A 80 12.52 -4.45 5.85
N TRP A 81 11.80 -3.33 5.69
CA TRP A 81 11.91 -2.49 4.50
C TRP A 81 13.32 -1.91 4.33
N VAL A 82 13.90 -1.32 5.37
CA VAL A 82 15.30 -0.79 5.36
C VAL A 82 16.31 -1.89 5.02
N LYS A 83 16.11 -3.11 5.52
CA LYS A 83 16.96 -4.25 5.17
C LYS A 83 16.86 -4.61 3.69
N ALA A 84 15.65 -4.58 3.12
CA ALA A 84 15.42 -4.86 1.70
C ALA A 84 15.99 -3.75 0.79
N THR A 85 15.80 -2.48 1.15
CA THR A 85 16.38 -1.34 0.41
C THR A 85 17.90 -1.36 0.45
N THR A 86 18.50 -1.73 1.59
CA THR A 86 19.96 -1.90 1.72
C THR A 86 20.48 -3.00 0.81
N ALA A 87 19.82 -4.17 0.80
CA ALA A 87 20.20 -5.27 -0.09
C ALA A 87 20.17 -4.84 -1.57
N HIS A 88 19.09 -4.18 -1.99
CA HIS A 88 18.97 -3.63 -3.34
C HIS A 88 20.08 -2.61 -3.66
N LYS A 89 20.36 -1.68 -2.73
CA LYS A 89 21.44 -0.68 -2.88
C LYS A 89 22.80 -1.32 -3.06
N ASP A 90 23.07 -2.39 -2.32
CA ASP A 90 24.33 -3.11 -2.44
C ASP A 90 24.44 -3.87 -3.77
N GLN A 91 23.34 -4.44 -4.28
CA GLN A 91 23.33 -5.01 -5.64
C GLN A 91 23.57 -3.98 -6.74
N VAL A 92 22.99 -2.77 -6.62
CA VAL A 92 23.27 -1.66 -7.56
C VAL A 92 24.77 -1.34 -7.58
N LYS A 93 25.41 -1.23 -6.42
CA LYS A 93 26.86 -1.01 -6.32
C LYS A 93 27.65 -2.18 -6.91
N SER A 94 27.29 -3.42 -6.59
CA SER A 94 27.97 -4.61 -7.11
C SER A 94 27.91 -4.66 -8.63
N LEU A 95 26.75 -4.43 -9.24
CA LEU A 95 26.61 -4.40 -10.70
C LEU A 95 27.40 -3.22 -11.31
N LYS A 96 27.35 -2.04 -10.69
CA LYS A 96 28.16 -0.89 -11.13
C LYS A 96 29.65 -1.23 -11.12
N SER A 97 30.17 -1.75 -10.02
CA SER A 97 31.59 -2.14 -9.90
C SER A 97 31.97 -3.22 -10.91
N TYR A 98 31.06 -4.17 -11.18
CA TYR A 98 31.26 -5.21 -12.19
C TYR A 98 31.38 -4.63 -13.61
N SER A 99 30.47 -3.72 -13.98
CA SER A 99 30.51 -3.02 -15.27
C SER A 99 31.72 -2.07 -15.40
N ASP A 100 32.06 -1.32 -14.35
CA ASP A 100 33.23 -0.42 -14.32
C ASP A 100 34.55 -1.20 -14.47
N ALA A 101 34.65 -2.38 -13.86
CA ALA A 101 35.82 -3.26 -14.01
C ALA A 101 35.99 -3.75 -15.46
N ALA A 102 34.88 -4.11 -16.12
CA ALA A 102 34.91 -4.48 -17.54
C ALA A 102 35.33 -3.30 -18.42
N LYS A 103 34.82 -2.10 -18.14
CA LYS A 103 35.20 -0.87 -18.84
C LYS A 103 36.70 -0.57 -18.72
N LYS A 104 37.27 -0.70 -17.52
CA LYS A 104 38.71 -0.47 -17.31
C LYS A 104 39.55 -1.38 -18.20
N HIS A 105 39.24 -2.68 -18.23
CA HIS A 105 39.95 -3.65 -19.07
C HIS A 105 39.71 -3.42 -20.57
N TYR A 106 38.52 -2.96 -20.96
CA TYR A 106 38.23 -2.57 -22.34
C TYR A 106 39.09 -1.38 -22.76
N ASP A 107 39.14 -0.32 -21.95
CA ASP A 107 39.88 0.90 -22.26
C ASP A 107 41.40 0.61 -22.37
N ASP A 108 41.94 -0.23 -21.47
CA ASP A 108 43.34 -0.68 -21.49
C ASP A 108 43.67 -1.48 -22.77
N LEU A 109 42.81 -2.44 -23.15
CA LEU A 109 43.02 -3.28 -24.34
C LEU A 109 42.83 -2.49 -25.64
N ASN A 110 41.83 -1.62 -25.71
CA ASN A 110 41.51 -0.83 -26.89
C ASN A 110 42.63 0.16 -27.26
N LYS A 111 43.26 0.78 -26.24
CA LYS A 111 44.41 1.66 -26.47
C LYS A 111 45.56 0.92 -27.16
N GLN A 112 45.95 -0.23 -26.63
CA GLN A 112 47.05 -1.04 -27.18
C GLN A 112 46.69 -1.66 -28.54
N TYR A 113 45.45 -2.11 -28.69
CA TYR A 113 44.94 -2.62 -29.96
C TYR A 113 45.08 -1.58 -31.08
N GLY A 114 44.75 -0.32 -30.78
CA GLY A 114 44.88 0.79 -31.74
C GLY A 114 46.32 1.08 -32.16
N GLU A 115 47.27 1.00 -31.23
CA GLU A 115 48.71 1.15 -31.50
C GLU A 115 49.23 0.01 -32.38
N VAL A 116 48.93 -1.24 -32.03
CA VAL A 116 49.35 -2.42 -32.78
C VAL A 116 48.70 -2.48 -34.16
N ALA A 117 47.41 -2.17 -34.29
CA ALA A 117 46.72 -2.18 -35.57
C ALA A 117 47.35 -1.23 -36.60
N LYS A 118 47.86 -0.07 -36.16
CA LYS A 118 48.60 0.87 -37.02
C LYS A 118 49.93 0.26 -37.48
N ASN A 119 50.70 -0.30 -36.55
CA ASN A 119 52.02 -0.86 -36.84
C ASN A 119 51.92 -2.12 -37.74
N VAL A 120 50.90 -2.96 -37.56
CA VAL A 120 50.63 -4.14 -38.40
C VAL A 120 50.31 -3.74 -39.84
N LYS A 121 49.54 -2.66 -40.06
CA LYS A 121 49.24 -2.16 -41.42
C LYS A 121 50.48 -1.69 -42.17
N GLN A 122 51.48 -1.18 -41.45
CA GLN A 122 52.73 -0.67 -42.02
C GLN A 122 53.83 -1.75 -42.15
N SER A 123 53.54 -2.96 -41.67
CA SER A 123 54.53 -4.04 -41.53
C SER A 123 54.82 -4.80 -42.83
N LYS A 124 56.11 -5.06 -43.08
CA LYS A 124 56.62 -5.92 -44.17
C LYS A 124 56.84 -7.38 -43.76
N GLU A 125 56.26 -7.81 -42.64
CA GLU A 125 56.40 -9.19 -42.12
C GLU A 125 55.92 -10.25 -43.14
N PRO A 126 56.49 -11.47 -43.11
CA PRO A 126 56.05 -12.60 -43.94
C PRO A 126 54.58 -12.98 -43.73
N GLU A 127 53.93 -13.54 -44.75
CA GLU A 127 52.48 -13.81 -44.74
C GLU A 127 52.04 -14.76 -43.62
N ALA A 128 52.89 -15.73 -43.26
CA ALA A 128 52.66 -16.63 -42.12
C ALA A 128 52.58 -15.88 -40.78
N ALA A 129 53.47 -14.90 -40.55
CA ALA A 129 53.45 -14.06 -39.36
C ALA A 129 52.21 -13.16 -39.35
N LYS A 130 51.84 -12.59 -40.51
CA LYS A 130 50.62 -11.79 -40.66
C LYS A 130 49.34 -12.57 -40.33
N LYS A 131 49.26 -13.86 -40.67
CA LYS A 131 48.12 -14.72 -40.33
C LYS A 131 47.95 -14.87 -38.81
N ASN A 132 49.03 -15.15 -38.08
CA ASN A 132 49.02 -15.27 -36.61
C ASN A 132 48.68 -13.94 -35.92
N ILE A 133 49.21 -12.84 -36.44
CA ILE A 133 48.89 -11.49 -35.98
C ILE A 133 47.40 -11.21 -36.13
N LYS A 134 46.83 -11.43 -37.32
CA LYS A 134 45.40 -11.21 -37.61
C LYS A 134 44.50 -12.06 -36.69
N ALA A 135 44.88 -13.30 -36.40
CA ALA A 135 44.13 -14.17 -35.50
C ALA A 135 44.10 -13.62 -34.06
N THR A 136 45.26 -13.26 -33.49
CA THR A 136 45.32 -12.70 -32.13
C THR A 136 44.61 -11.35 -32.04
N MET A 137 44.70 -10.52 -33.08
CA MET A 137 43.96 -9.25 -33.18
C MET A 137 42.45 -9.48 -33.20
N LYS A 138 41.97 -10.49 -33.94
CA LYS A 138 40.57 -10.88 -33.94
C LYS A 138 40.10 -11.34 -32.56
N ASP A 139 40.88 -12.18 -31.89
CA ASP A 139 40.56 -12.64 -30.52
C ASP A 139 40.48 -11.45 -29.54
N ALA A 140 41.39 -10.48 -29.66
CA ALA A 140 41.35 -9.26 -28.87
C ALA A 140 40.10 -8.42 -29.15
N GLN A 141 39.68 -8.29 -30.41
CA GLN A 141 38.43 -7.61 -30.76
C GLN A 141 37.20 -8.31 -30.18
N ASP A 142 37.13 -9.63 -30.27
CA ASP A 142 36.00 -10.38 -29.75
C ASP A 142 35.98 -10.33 -28.21
N HIS A 143 37.15 -10.30 -27.55
CA HIS A 143 37.27 -10.04 -26.11
C HIS A 143 36.84 -8.61 -25.71
N MET A 144 37.22 -7.59 -26.50
CA MET A 144 36.77 -6.21 -26.30
C MET A 144 35.24 -6.09 -26.40
N LYS A 145 34.60 -6.73 -27.40
CA LYS A 145 33.14 -6.76 -27.52
C LYS A 145 32.47 -7.38 -26.29
N MET A 146 33.04 -8.46 -25.76
CA MET A 146 32.52 -9.08 -24.53
C MET A 146 32.61 -8.13 -23.33
N LEU A 147 33.72 -7.41 -23.16
CA LEU A 147 33.87 -6.41 -22.09
C LEU A 147 32.92 -5.22 -22.27
N GLU A 148 32.71 -4.77 -23.51
CA GLU A 148 31.74 -3.72 -23.84
C GLU A 148 30.30 -4.15 -23.50
N GLN A 149 29.93 -5.40 -23.84
CA GLN A 149 28.63 -5.97 -23.45
C GLN A 149 28.44 -5.98 -21.94
N ILE A 150 29.45 -6.40 -21.16
CA ILE A 150 29.37 -6.39 -19.68
C ILE A 150 29.22 -4.97 -19.14
N ASN A 151 29.99 -4.01 -19.67
CA ASN A 151 29.89 -2.62 -19.28
C ASN A 151 28.49 -2.04 -19.56
N ALA A 152 27.89 -2.41 -20.69
CA ALA A 152 26.57 -1.92 -21.08
C ALA A 152 25.43 -2.38 -20.15
N ILE A 153 25.57 -3.51 -19.45
CA ILE A 153 24.50 -4.07 -18.59
C ILE A 153 24.01 -3.05 -17.57
N TYR A 154 24.90 -2.35 -16.87
CA TYR A 154 24.52 -1.32 -15.90
C TYR A 154 23.72 -0.18 -16.55
N GLY A 155 24.09 0.22 -17.77
CA GLY A 155 23.39 1.25 -18.54
C GLY A 155 21.98 0.86 -18.99
N THR A 156 21.61 -0.41 -18.90
CA THR A 156 20.24 -0.88 -19.23
C THR A 156 19.25 -0.77 -18.07
N LEU A 157 19.72 -0.39 -16.87
CA LEU A 157 18.86 -0.23 -15.70
C LEU A 157 17.94 0.98 -15.85
N LYS A 158 16.68 0.82 -15.42
CA LYS A 158 15.69 1.90 -15.38
C LYS A 158 15.88 2.78 -14.15
N MET A 159 15.30 3.98 -14.18
CA MET A 159 15.38 4.93 -13.07
C MET A 159 14.96 4.35 -11.70
N PRO A 160 13.87 3.56 -11.57
CA PRO A 160 13.52 2.96 -10.28
C PRO A 160 14.57 1.95 -9.80
N GLU A 161 15.18 1.19 -10.71
CA GLU A 161 16.21 0.19 -10.42
C GLU A 161 17.53 0.82 -9.97
N LEU A 162 17.80 2.06 -10.37
CA LEU A 162 19.01 2.80 -9.99
C LEU A 162 18.84 3.60 -8.70
N PHE A 163 17.66 4.20 -8.51
CA PHE A 163 17.51 5.30 -7.55
C PHE A 163 16.51 5.04 -6.43
N TYR A 164 15.76 3.95 -6.42
CA TYR A 164 14.76 3.69 -5.38
C TYR A 164 15.37 3.74 -3.97
N ALA A 165 16.42 2.94 -3.70
CA ALA A 165 17.07 2.92 -2.40
C ALA A 165 17.93 4.17 -2.10
N SER A 166 18.39 4.90 -3.12
CA SER A 166 19.10 6.18 -2.90
C SER A 166 18.21 7.28 -2.30
N LYS A 167 16.88 7.10 -2.41
CA LYS A 167 15.88 8.05 -1.93
C LYS A 167 15.11 7.50 -0.74
N GLU A 168 15.67 6.55 0.00
CA GLU A 168 15.01 5.85 1.11
C GLU A 168 14.28 6.81 2.07
N GLU A 169 15.01 7.77 2.66
CA GLU A 169 14.42 8.75 3.59
C GLU A 169 13.27 9.53 2.95
N LYS A 170 13.47 10.05 1.74
CA LYS A 170 12.45 10.81 1.00
C LYS A 170 11.24 9.93 0.63
N THR A 171 11.47 8.67 0.29
CA THR A 171 10.41 7.69 0.00
C THR A 171 9.59 7.45 1.25
N MET A 172 10.23 7.24 2.41
CA MET A 172 9.54 7.08 3.69
C MET A 172 8.75 8.34 4.07
N GLU A 173 9.32 9.53 3.94
CA GLU A 173 8.59 10.79 4.19
C GLU A 173 7.34 10.92 3.31
N VAL A 174 7.46 10.58 2.02
CA VAL A 174 6.33 10.62 1.08
C VAL A 174 5.28 9.57 1.45
N ILE A 175 5.68 8.37 1.87
CA ILE A 175 4.77 7.33 2.36
C ILE A 175 4.02 7.83 3.58
N ILE A 176 4.74 8.32 4.60
CA ILE A 176 4.16 8.85 5.83
C ILE A 176 3.18 9.97 5.50
N LYS A 177 3.55 10.96 4.67
CA LYS A 177 2.66 12.04 4.24
C LYS A 177 1.40 11.54 3.52
N LYS A 178 1.54 10.56 2.61
CA LYS A 178 0.42 10.01 1.84
C LYS A 178 -0.53 9.19 2.70
N GLU A 179 -0.01 8.43 3.65
CA GLU A 179 -0.83 7.60 4.55
C GLU A 179 -1.34 8.40 5.77
N SER A 180 -0.68 9.50 6.16
CA SER A 180 -1.15 10.41 7.21
C SER A 180 -2.29 11.31 6.76
N GLY A 181 -2.30 11.73 5.48
CA GLY A 181 -3.44 12.42 4.86
C GLY A 181 -4.66 11.52 4.61
N LYS A 182 -4.46 10.19 4.63
CA LYS A 182 -5.53 9.19 4.67
C LYS A 182 -5.75 8.79 6.11
N GLY A 183 -6.22 9.74 6.93
CA GLY A 183 -6.60 9.44 8.31
C GLY A 183 -7.41 8.16 8.36
N ALA A 184 -7.06 7.27 9.30
CA ALA A 184 -7.92 6.15 9.65
C ALA A 184 -9.37 6.69 9.70
N PRO A 185 -10.35 6.01 9.07
CA PRO A 185 -11.74 6.42 9.24
C PRO A 185 -11.95 6.57 10.74
N ALA A 186 -12.44 7.73 11.17
CA ALA A 186 -12.75 7.95 12.58
C ALA A 186 -13.56 6.73 13.04
N ALA A 187 -13.22 6.19 14.21
CA ALA A 187 -13.96 5.06 14.75
C ALA A 187 -15.45 5.40 14.66
N LEU A 188 -16.24 4.49 14.07
CA LEU A 188 -17.68 4.66 14.00
C LEU A 188 -18.16 4.96 15.42
N PRO A 189 -19.13 5.88 15.62
CA PRO A 189 -19.65 6.11 16.96
C PRO A 189 -20.16 4.76 17.48
N LYS A 190 -19.97 4.47 18.78
CA LYS A 190 -20.31 3.17 19.37
C LYS A 190 -21.71 2.66 19.00
N ILE A 191 -22.66 3.56 18.76
CA ILE A 191 -24.04 3.23 18.35
C ILE A 191 -24.14 2.63 16.94
N LEU A 192 -23.20 2.92 16.04
CA LEU A 192 -23.11 2.39 14.67
C LEU A 192 -22.15 1.20 14.54
N GLU A 193 -21.33 0.92 15.55
CA GLU A 193 -20.56 -0.33 15.64
C GLU A 193 -21.50 -1.54 15.83
N ASP A 194 -21.07 -2.75 15.47
CA ASP A 194 -21.95 -3.92 15.41
C ASP A 194 -22.69 -4.22 16.72
N ALA A 195 -21.99 -4.16 17.86
CA ALA A 195 -22.60 -4.38 19.18
C ALA A 195 -23.60 -3.28 19.56
N GLY A 196 -23.27 -2.02 19.29
CA GLY A 196 -24.16 -0.89 19.57
C GLY A 196 -25.38 -0.88 18.65
N ARG A 197 -25.18 -1.21 17.36
CA ARG A 197 -26.24 -1.35 16.35
C ARG A 197 -27.23 -2.43 16.75
N LYS A 198 -26.76 -3.64 17.05
CA LYS A 198 -27.61 -4.76 17.51
C LYS A 198 -28.38 -4.42 18.78
N LYS A 199 -27.73 -3.75 19.75
CA LYS A 199 -28.38 -3.30 20.99
C LYS A 199 -29.44 -2.23 20.71
N GLY A 200 -29.13 -1.26 19.87
CA GLY A 200 -30.04 -0.19 19.45
C GLY A 200 -31.26 -0.74 18.71
N GLU A 201 -31.06 -1.64 17.75
CA GLU A 201 -32.15 -2.28 17.02
C GLU A 201 -33.06 -3.11 17.94
N LYS A 202 -32.49 -3.88 18.86
CA LYS A 202 -33.26 -4.63 19.87
C LYS A 202 -34.08 -3.68 20.75
N ASN A 203 -33.49 -2.57 21.19
CA ASN A 203 -34.18 -1.57 21.99
C ASN A 203 -35.32 -0.90 21.20
N ALA A 204 -35.05 -0.52 19.95
CA ALA A 204 -36.06 0.06 19.06
C ALA A 204 -37.25 -0.89 18.83
N LYS A 205 -36.98 -2.19 18.59
CA LYS A 205 -38.02 -3.22 18.45
C LYS A 205 -38.87 -3.36 19.72
N ALA A 206 -38.25 -3.32 20.89
CA ALA A 206 -38.96 -3.40 22.16
C ALA A 206 -39.84 -2.16 22.39
N LEU A 207 -39.29 -0.96 22.19
CA LEU A 207 -40.03 0.30 22.30
C LEU A 207 -41.19 0.37 21.31
N HIS A 208 -40.95 -0.04 20.06
CA HIS A 208 -41.96 -0.15 19.01
C HIS A 208 -43.14 -1.02 19.46
N LYS A 209 -42.86 -2.26 19.88
CA LYS A 209 -43.90 -3.20 20.31
C LYS A 209 -44.69 -2.67 21.50
N SER A 210 -44.01 -2.11 22.50
CA SER A 210 -44.66 -1.55 23.69
C SER A 210 -45.54 -0.35 23.35
N ALA A 211 -45.06 0.55 22.48
CA ALA A 211 -45.83 1.71 22.06
C ALA A 211 -47.05 1.33 21.22
N MET A 212 -46.90 0.40 20.26
CA MET A 212 -48.00 -0.12 19.45
C MET A 212 -49.09 -0.72 20.34
N ASN A 213 -48.72 -1.62 21.26
CA ASN A 213 -49.67 -2.25 22.17
C ASN A 213 -50.40 -1.21 23.02
N ALA A 214 -49.70 -0.23 23.60
CA ALA A 214 -50.31 0.81 24.42
C ALA A 214 -51.32 1.66 23.62
N PHE A 215 -50.97 2.06 22.39
CA PHE A 215 -51.91 2.81 21.55
C PHE A 215 -53.09 1.96 21.05
N GLU A 216 -52.90 0.66 20.84
CA GLU A 216 -54.00 -0.25 20.51
C GLU A 216 -54.95 -0.48 21.70
N GLU A 217 -54.42 -0.63 22.91
CA GLU A 217 -55.24 -0.70 24.13
C GLU A 217 -55.97 0.62 24.38
N ALA A 218 -55.33 1.77 24.19
CA ALA A 218 -56.01 3.08 24.26
C ALA A 218 -57.20 3.19 23.31
N ILE A 219 -57.11 2.61 22.10
CA ILE A 219 -58.24 2.54 21.16
C ILE A 219 -59.36 1.65 21.71
N LYS A 220 -59.04 0.50 22.30
CA LYS A 220 -60.04 -0.40 22.90
C LYS A 220 -60.71 0.23 24.10
N ASP A 221 -59.92 0.76 25.03
CA ASP A 221 -60.37 1.37 26.28
C ASP A 221 -61.16 2.64 26.03
N SER A 222 -60.93 3.37 24.92
CA SER A 222 -61.77 4.52 24.56
C SER A 222 -63.25 4.16 24.42
N LYS A 223 -63.59 2.89 24.20
CA LYS A 223 -64.97 2.40 24.11
C LYS A 223 -65.55 1.96 25.45
N ILE A 224 -64.74 1.90 26.50
CA ILE A 224 -65.08 1.33 27.81
C ILE A 224 -64.96 2.41 28.88
N ASN A 225 -63.78 3.03 28.99
CA ASN A 225 -63.44 4.03 29.99
C ASN A 225 -62.36 4.99 29.45
N VAL A 226 -62.74 6.26 29.32
CA VAL A 226 -61.85 7.33 28.81
C VAL A 226 -60.60 7.51 29.67
N GLU A 227 -60.66 7.31 30.99
CA GLU A 227 -59.50 7.47 31.88
C GLU A 227 -58.46 6.35 31.70
N PHE A 228 -58.91 5.11 31.43
CA PHE A 228 -58.00 4.02 31.06
C PHE A 228 -57.36 4.27 29.69
N ALA A 229 -58.16 4.76 28.74
CA ALA A 229 -57.67 5.14 27.41
C ALA A 229 -56.60 6.24 27.47
N ARG A 230 -56.78 7.24 28.35
CA ARG A 230 -55.77 8.29 28.62
C ARG A 230 -54.51 7.73 29.25
N THR A 231 -54.64 6.82 30.22
CA THR A 231 -53.50 6.17 30.86
C THR A 231 -52.65 5.40 29.83
N ASP A 232 -53.28 4.69 28.90
CA ASP A 232 -52.57 3.95 27.87
C ASP A 232 -52.03 4.84 26.74
N MET A 233 -52.70 5.96 26.44
CA MET A 233 -52.13 7.03 25.61
C MET A 233 -50.81 7.54 26.20
N ASP A 234 -50.77 7.88 27.49
CA ASP A 234 -49.56 8.40 28.15
C ASP A 234 -48.41 7.38 28.13
N LYS A 235 -48.70 6.10 28.36
CA LYS A 235 -47.70 5.02 28.23
C LYS A 235 -47.16 4.94 26.80
N GLY A 236 -48.04 4.97 25.80
CA GLY A 236 -47.66 4.95 24.39
C GLY A 236 -46.79 6.14 24.01
N GLU A 237 -47.13 7.34 24.50
CA GLU A 237 -46.37 8.56 24.26
C GLU A 237 -44.97 8.51 24.88
N ALA A 238 -44.84 8.04 26.12
CA ALA A 238 -43.54 7.89 26.77
C ALA A 238 -42.60 6.95 25.99
N MET A 239 -43.14 5.84 25.45
CA MET A 239 -42.40 4.90 24.63
C MET A 239 -42.02 5.50 23.27
N LEU A 240 -42.93 6.25 22.63
CA LEU A 240 -42.65 6.96 21.37
C LEU A 240 -41.58 8.05 21.53
N VAL A 241 -41.56 8.77 22.65
CA VAL A 241 -40.51 9.76 22.96
C VAL A 241 -39.14 9.06 23.03
N SER A 242 -39.07 7.93 23.72
CA SER A 242 -37.84 7.13 23.83
C SER A 242 -37.38 6.58 22.48
N LEU A 243 -38.32 6.09 21.66
CA LEU A 243 -38.03 5.62 20.30
C LEU A 243 -37.57 6.76 19.38
N SER A 244 -38.17 7.94 19.51
CA SER A 244 -37.80 9.13 18.75
C SER A 244 -36.39 9.59 19.09
N LYS A 245 -36.04 9.63 20.38
CA LYS A 245 -34.68 9.95 20.83
C LYS A 245 -33.65 8.98 20.26
N LEU A 246 -33.95 7.68 20.32
CA LEU A 246 -33.08 6.65 19.75
C LEU A 246 -32.91 6.82 18.23
N ASN A 247 -34.00 7.08 17.50
CA ASN A 247 -33.94 7.38 16.08
C ASN A 247 -33.06 8.61 15.78
N ASP A 248 -33.23 9.68 16.55
CA ASP A 248 -32.51 10.94 16.35
C ASP A 248 -31.00 10.77 16.63
N ASP A 249 -30.63 9.94 17.60
CA ASP A 249 -29.24 9.57 17.88
C ASP A 249 -28.62 8.83 16.67
N PHE A 250 -29.33 7.87 16.08
CA PHE A 250 -28.88 7.12 14.89
C PHE A 250 -28.81 8.02 13.64
N GLN A 251 -29.81 8.87 13.39
CA GLN A 251 -29.83 9.82 12.28
C GLN A 251 -28.72 10.88 12.40
N SER A 252 -28.46 11.36 13.62
CA SER A 252 -27.38 12.30 13.90
C SER A 252 -26.01 11.66 13.68
N ALA A 253 -25.84 10.41 14.11
CA ALA A 253 -24.62 9.65 13.86
C ALA A 253 -24.39 9.44 12.36
N GLN A 254 -25.45 9.12 11.60
CA GLN A 254 -25.39 8.99 10.14
C GLN A 254 -24.93 10.28 9.47
N LYS A 255 -25.57 11.42 9.78
CA LYS A 255 -25.24 12.72 9.19
C LYS A 255 -23.81 13.16 9.49
N LYS A 256 -23.31 12.90 10.70
CA LYS A 256 -21.97 13.32 11.13
C LYS A 256 -20.84 12.45 10.57
N GLN A 257 -21.12 11.22 10.15
CA GLN A 257 -20.11 10.23 9.75
C GLN A 257 -20.41 9.53 8.41
N LEU A 258 -21.03 10.24 7.46
CA LEU A 258 -21.34 9.74 6.12
C LEU A 258 -20.13 9.10 5.43
N LYS A 259 -18.95 9.76 5.50
CA LYS A 259 -17.73 9.31 4.83
C LYS A 259 -17.15 8.04 5.46
N GLU A 260 -17.33 7.86 6.76
CA GLU A 260 -16.86 6.70 7.52
C GLU A 260 -17.79 5.50 7.30
N ILE A 261 -19.11 5.73 7.24
CA ILE A 261 -20.12 4.72 6.90
C ILE A 261 -19.89 4.21 5.47
N ASP A 262 -19.61 5.10 4.52
CA ASP A 262 -19.34 4.73 3.12
C ASP A 262 -18.12 3.81 2.96
N LYS A 263 -17.16 3.90 3.88
CA LYS A 263 -15.93 3.10 3.90
C LYS A 263 -16.05 1.86 4.77
N SER A 264 -17.17 1.67 5.48
CA SER A 264 -17.38 0.55 6.38
C SER A 264 -17.69 -0.73 5.61
N PRO A 265 -17.08 -1.88 5.96
CA PRO A 265 -17.48 -3.17 5.40
C PRO A 265 -18.94 -3.53 5.73
N ASN A 266 -19.50 -2.91 6.78
CA ASN A 266 -20.88 -3.13 7.24
C ASN A 266 -21.82 -1.99 6.82
N LYS A 267 -21.50 -1.25 5.75
CA LYS A 267 -22.31 -0.11 5.26
C LYS A 267 -23.79 -0.44 5.15
N LYS A 268 -24.12 -1.50 4.40
CA LYS A 268 -25.51 -1.92 4.15
C LYS A 268 -26.25 -2.19 5.44
N ASP A 269 -25.59 -2.93 6.32
CA ASP A 269 -26.03 -3.31 7.65
C ASP A 269 -26.34 -2.10 8.56
N ILE A 270 -25.52 -1.04 8.49
CA ILE A 270 -25.74 0.22 9.22
C ILE A 270 -26.95 0.96 8.63
N GLU A 271 -27.02 1.08 7.30
CA GLU A 271 -28.13 1.76 6.61
C GLU A 271 -29.47 1.09 6.88
N ASP A 272 -29.51 -0.24 6.86
CA ASP A 272 -30.73 -1.03 7.07
C ASP A 272 -31.23 -0.91 8.52
N THR A 273 -30.34 -0.89 9.52
CA THR A 273 -30.75 -0.62 10.91
C THR A 273 -31.32 0.79 11.06
N ILE A 274 -30.68 1.82 10.50
CA ILE A 274 -31.17 3.20 10.58
C ILE A 274 -32.55 3.33 9.92
N LYS A 275 -32.73 2.72 8.74
CA LYS A 275 -34.04 2.70 8.04
C LYS A 275 -35.11 1.98 8.87
N SER A 276 -34.76 0.86 9.49
CA SER A 276 -35.70 0.07 10.31
C SER A 276 -36.16 0.83 11.55
N ILE A 277 -35.25 1.49 12.26
CA ILE A 277 -35.60 2.30 13.44
C ILE A 277 -36.53 3.46 13.04
N ASN A 278 -36.25 4.12 11.91
CA ASN A 278 -37.12 5.17 11.40
C ASN A 278 -38.51 4.64 10.97
N ALA A 279 -38.57 3.46 10.35
CA ALA A 279 -39.83 2.82 10.01
C ALA A 279 -40.68 2.52 11.26
N PHE A 280 -40.07 1.97 12.32
CA PHE A 280 -40.77 1.73 13.59
C PHE A 280 -41.34 3.02 14.18
N LYS A 281 -40.57 4.12 14.18
CA LYS A 281 -41.06 5.42 14.64
C LYS A 281 -42.30 5.87 13.85
N LEU A 282 -42.24 5.80 12.52
CA LEU A 282 -43.34 6.22 11.64
C LEU A 282 -44.59 5.34 11.80
N GLU A 283 -44.44 4.05 12.07
CA GLU A 283 -45.56 3.15 12.36
C GLU A 283 -46.24 3.52 13.68
N VAL A 284 -45.47 3.77 14.74
CA VAL A 284 -46.00 4.19 16.04
C VAL A 284 -46.70 5.55 15.95
N GLU A 285 -46.16 6.50 15.17
CA GLU A 285 -46.83 7.78 14.93
C GLU A 285 -48.18 7.62 14.21
N LYS A 286 -48.31 6.64 13.31
CA LYS A 286 -49.58 6.34 12.62
C LYS A 286 -50.62 5.78 13.59
N ILE A 287 -50.26 4.83 14.45
CA ILE A 287 -51.23 4.28 15.42
C ILE A 287 -51.60 5.33 16.48
N LYS A 288 -50.64 6.16 16.92
CA LYS A 288 -50.91 7.29 17.82
C LYS A 288 -52.01 8.19 17.27
N LYS A 289 -51.95 8.57 15.99
CA LYS A 289 -52.99 9.40 15.37
C LYS A 289 -54.38 8.75 15.44
N LYS A 290 -54.47 7.44 15.23
CA LYS A 290 -55.73 6.69 15.37
C LYS A 290 -56.22 6.66 16.81
N ALA A 291 -55.33 6.40 17.77
CA ALA A 291 -55.64 6.39 19.19
C ALA A 291 -56.11 7.78 19.68
N THR A 292 -55.42 8.85 19.30
CA THR A 292 -55.83 10.22 19.59
C THR A 292 -57.23 10.53 19.06
N ALA A 293 -57.55 10.09 17.84
CA ALA A 293 -58.89 10.30 17.28
C ALA A 293 -59.97 9.54 18.05
N ALA A 294 -59.70 8.28 18.44
CA ALA A 294 -60.62 7.45 19.20
C ALA A 294 -60.89 8.02 20.60
N VAL A 295 -59.83 8.39 21.34
CA VAL A 295 -59.95 8.99 22.68
C VAL A 295 -60.71 10.31 22.62
N LYS A 296 -60.39 11.19 21.66
CA LYS A 296 -61.11 12.47 21.50
C LYS A 296 -62.59 12.30 21.14
N ALA A 297 -62.95 11.22 20.43
CA ALA A 297 -64.35 10.93 20.12
C ALA A 297 -65.09 10.49 21.39
N ALA A 298 -64.46 9.63 22.20
CA ALA A 298 -65.00 9.15 23.47
C ALA A 298 -65.13 10.27 24.53
N GLU A 299 -64.26 11.28 24.51
CA GLU A 299 -64.38 12.45 25.40
C GLU A 299 -65.58 13.36 25.08
N LYS A 300 -66.19 13.21 23.90
CA LYS A 300 -67.33 14.01 23.44
C LYS A 300 -68.67 13.30 23.56
N SER A 301 -68.66 12.01 23.87
CA SER A 301 -69.84 11.15 24.05
C SER A 301 -70.17 10.97 25.51
#